data_AF-A0A7Y4RWK9-F1
#
_entry.id   AF-A0A7Y4RWK9-F1
#
_cell.length_a   1.000
_cell.length_b   1.000
_cell.length_c   1.000
_cell.angle_alpha   90.00
_cell.angle_beta   90.00
_cell.angle_gamma   90.00
#
_symmetry.space_group_name_H-M   'P 1'
#
loop_
_entity.id
_entity.type
_entity.pdbx_description
1 polymer ?
#
loop_
_entity_poly.entity_id
_entity_poly.type
_entity_poly.pdbx_seq_one_letter_code
_entity_poly.pdbx_strand_id
1 'polypeptide(L)'
;MDSGDRAQILKVALPTVVACTVMGVAVAFFLMAKGQIGLGGGVVVALLGPLAGIGLAAAIWRGAGLASRSFVSMVSGGGNIKPAPSFSFEESLIARGKYAEAGESLDRRLAETPSDNQIRLVLASLVRDHLRDPARAERLFLEARRREPSADQEFAIANALIDLYRATEQAGREMSELARFADRYRGTDAGTRARQALTRLKESAG
;
A
#
# COMPACT_ATOMS: atom_id res chain seq x y z
N MET A 1 22.15 0.81 5.91
CA MET A 1 21.48 1.87 5.14
C MET A 1 22.49 2.38 4.14
N ASP A 2 22.27 2.06 2.87
CA ASP A 2 23.21 2.33 1.80
C ASP A 2 23.17 3.81 1.40
N SER A 3 24.30 4.36 0.97
CA SER A 3 24.46 5.79 0.64
C SER A 3 23.63 6.19 -0.59
N GLY A 4 23.29 5.23 -1.45
CA GLY A 4 22.41 5.42 -2.62
C GLY A 4 20.96 5.75 -2.25
N ASP A 5 20.40 5.05 -1.26
CA ASP A 5 19.02 5.26 -0.80
C ASP A 5 18.82 6.68 -0.22
N ARG A 6 19.83 7.18 0.52
CA ARG A 6 19.81 8.53 1.10
C ARG A 6 19.79 9.62 0.04
N ALA A 7 20.54 9.44 -1.05
CA ALA A 7 20.62 10.43 -2.13
C ALA A 7 19.30 10.51 -2.92
N GLN A 8 18.62 9.38 -3.11
CA GLN A 8 17.33 9.35 -3.81
C GLN A 8 16.20 9.91 -2.95
N ILE A 9 16.22 9.65 -1.64
CA ILE A 9 15.29 10.25 -0.67
C ILE A 9 15.48 11.77 -0.61
N LEU A 10 16.73 12.25 -0.62
CA LEU A 10 17.01 13.69 -0.58
C LEU A 10 16.53 14.42 -1.85
N LYS A 11 16.68 13.80 -3.03
CA LYS A 11 16.27 14.40 -4.31
C LYS A 11 14.76 14.61 -4.44
N VAL A 12 13.93 13.77 -3.81
CA VAL A 12 12.46 13.86 -3.89
C VAL A 12 11.86 14.63 -2.71
N ALA A 13 12.44 14.51 -1.52
CA ALA A 13 11.96 15.22 -0.33
C ALA A 13 12.21 16.74 -0.42
N LEU A 14 13.37 17.14 -0.96
CA LEU A 14 13.77 18.55 -1.04
C LEU A 14 12.79 19.44 -1.85
N PRO A 15 12.37 19.10 -3.09
CA PRO A 15 11.44 19.95 -3.85
C PRO A 15 10.05 20.01 -3.21
N THR A 16 9.60 18.94 -2.56
CA THR A 16 8.27 18.89 -1.92
C THR A 16 8.21 19.81 -0.70
N VAL A 17 9.26 19.80 0.13
CA VAL A 17 9.38 20.70 1.28
C VAL A 17 9.50 22.16 0.83
N VAL A 18 10.28 22.42 -0.22
CA VAL A 18 10.43 23.77 -0.78
C VAL A 18 9.09 24.30 -1.32
N ALA A 19 8.33 23.51 -2.07
CA ALA A 19 7.03 23.92 -2.61
C ALA A 19 6.01 24.24 -1.50
N CYS A 20 5.93 23.43 -0.44
CA CYS A 20 5.06 23.69 0.70
C CYS A 20 5.48 24.93 1.50
N THR A 21 6.79 25.18 1.61
CA THR A 21 7.32 26.35 2.30
C THR A 21 6.99 27.64 1.52
N VAL A 22 7.16 27.63 0.19
CA VAL A 22 6.81 28.77 -0.67
C VAL A 22 5.30 29.06 -0.60
N MET A 23 4.46 28.03 -0.62
CA MET A 23 3.01 28.20 -0.49
C MET A 23 2.61 28.77 0.88
N GLY A 24 3.22 28.28 1.98
CA GLY A 24 2.95 28.79 3.33
C GLY A 24 3.35 30.26 3.51
N VAL A 25 4.50 30.66 2.95
CA VAL A 25 4.97 32.06 2.95
C VAL A 25 4.06 32.95 2.11
N ALA A 26 3.59 32.49 0.95
CA ALA A 26 2.67 33.24 0.10
C ALA A 26 1.31 33.48 0.78
N VAL A 27 0.76 32.46 1.45
CA VAL A 27 -0.50 32.57 2.20
C VAL A 27 -0.35 33.52 3.40
N ALA A 28 0.76 33.45 4.14
CA ALA A 28 1.03 34.35 5.25
C ALA A 28 1.17 35.81 4.79
N PHE A 29 1.87 36.05 3.67
CA PHE A 29 2.04 37.39 3.09
C PHE A 29 0.71 37.96 2.59
N PHE A 30 -0.12 37.14 1.93
CA PHE A 30 -1.43 37.57 1.42
C PHE A 30 -2.40 37.94 2.56
N LEU A 31 -2.38 37.19 3.66
CA LEU A 31 -3.22 37.46 4.82
C LEU A 31 -2.74 38.68 5.64
N MET A 32 -1.43 38.95 5.69
CA MET A 32 -0.88 40.20 6.22
C MET A 32 -1.26 41.40 5.33
N ALA A 33 -1.19 41.26 4.01
CA ALA A 33 -1.54 42.32 3.06
C ALA A 33 -3.03 42.72 3.13
N LYS A 34 -3.91 41.78 3.53
CA LYS A 34 -5.33 42.05 3.81
C LYS A 34 -5.63 42.56 5.22
N GLY A 35 -4.61 42.74 6.07
CA GLY A 35 -4.77 43.24 7.44
C GLY A 35 -5.53 42.31 8.39
N GLN A 36 -5.75 41.05 8.00
CA GLN A 36 -6.52 40.08 8.80
C GLN A 36 -5.69 39.46 9.94
N ILE A 37 -4.36 39.58 9.89
CA ILE A 37 -3.43 39.10 10.92
C ILE A 37 -2.27 40.07 11.09
N GLY A 38 -1.89 40.33 12.34
CA GLY A 38 -0.68 41.08 12.68
C GLY A 38 0.60 40.26 12.47
N LEU A 39 1.76 40.90 12.64
CA LEU A 39 3.08 40.33 12.39
C LEU A 39 3.29 38.95 13.05
N GLY A 40 2.79 38.79 14.29
CA GLY A 40 2.85 37.52 15.03
C GLY A 40 1.99 36.40 14.44
N GLY A 41 0.83 36.71 13.88
CA GLY A 41 -0.05 35.72 13.24
C GLY A 41 0.54 35.17 11.95
N GLY A 42 1.22 36.00 11.16
CA GLY A 42 1.89 35.53 9.94
C GLY A 42 3.13 34.67 10.22
N VAL A 43 3.86 34.90 11.32
CA VAL A 43 4.96 34.00 11.74
C VAL A 43 4.42 32.60 12.10
N VAL A 44 3.29 32.53 12.80
CA VAL A 44 2.65 31.25 13.16
C VAL A 44 2.16 30.49 11.92
N VAL A 45 1.53 31.18 10.97
CA VAL A 45 1.08 30.57 9.70
C VAL A 45 2.26 30.12 8.84
N ALA A 46 3.33 30.92 8.78
CA ALA A 46 4.54 30.56 8.06
C ALA A 46 5.25 29.32 8.64
N LEU A 47 5.18 29.10 9.96
CA LEU A 47 5.73 27.92 10.63
C LEU A 47 4.81 26.69 10.58
N LEU A 48 3.50 26.89 10.47
CA LEU A 48 2.52 25.80 10.30
C LEU A 48 2.56 25.16 8.91
N GLY A 49 2.91 25.93 7.87
CA GLY A 49 3.05 25.42 6.50
C GLY A 49 4.01 24.22 6.37
N PRO A 50 5.26 24.31 6.88
CA PRO A 50 6.19 23.20 6.90
C PRO A 50 5.70 21.99 7.71
N LEU A 51 5.05 22.23 8.86
CA LEU A 51 4.52 21.15 9.71
C LEU A 51 3.36 20.41 9.04
N ALA A 52 2.44 21.13 8.39
CA ALA A 52 1.37 20.55 7.59
C ALA A 52 1.93 19.81 6.36
N GLY A 53 2.98 20.34 5.73
CA GLY A 53 3.71 19.68 4.64
C GLY A 53 4.36 18.37 5.07
N ILE A 54 4.98 18.32 6.25
CA ILE A 54 5.54 17.09 6.84
C ILE A 54 4.40 16.09 7.15
N GLY A 55 3.27 16.56 7.68
CA GLY A 55 2.10 15.72 7.96
C GLY A 55 1.50 15.11 6.68
N LEU A 56 1.33 15.91 5.64
CA LEU A 56 0.82 15.46 4.34
C LEU A 56 1.81 14.54 3.63
N ALA A 57 3.11 14.86 3.65
CA ALA A 57 4.16 13.99 3.13
C ALA A 57 4.20 12.66 3.89
N ALA A 58 4.06 12.67 5.22
CA ALA A 58 3.98 11.45 6.04
C ALA A 58 2.70 10.65 5.76
N ALA A 59 1.57 11.32 5.48
CA ALA A 59 0.32 10.67 5.10
C ALA A 59 0.41 10.04 3.71
N ILE A 60 0.98 10.75 2.73
CA ILE A 60 1.28 10.23 1.40
C ILE A 60 2.27 9.06 1.49
N TRP A 61 3.29 9.13 2.33
CA TRP A 61 4.24 8.04 2.56
C TRP A 61 3.62 6.82 3.25
N ARG A 62 2.70 7.03 4.21
CA ARG A 62 1.94 5.92 4.81
C ARG A 62 0.98 5.28 3.81
N GLY A 63 0.33 6.07 2.95
CA GLY A 63 -0.58 5.57 1.90
C GLY A 63 0.13 4.90 0.73
N ALA A 64 1.22 5.49 0.23
CA ALA A 64 1.99 4.98 -0.90
C ALA A 64 2.90 3.81 -0.49
N GLY A 65 3.44 3.82 0.73
CA GLY A 65 4.39 2.80 1.20
C GLY A 65 3.77 1.41 1.40
N LEU A 66 2.48 1.32 1.73
CA LEU A 66 1.80 0.02 1.89
C LEU A 66 1.47 -0.62 0.54
N ALA A 67 0.90 0.14 -0.39
CA ALA A 67 0.55 -0.35 -1.73
C ALA A 67 1.80 -0.67 -2.56
N SER A 68 2.81 0.20 -2.58
CA SER A 68 4.03 -0.02 -3.38
C SER A 68 4.91 -1.12 -2.81
N ARG A 69 5.04 -1.28 -1.49
CA ARG A 69 5.84 -2.39 -0.94
C ARG A 69 5.16 -3.74 -1.14
N SER A 70 3.83 -3.81 -1.02
CA SER A 70 3.09 -5.04 -1.28
C SER A 70 3.14 -5.41 -2.77
N PHE A 71 2.99 -4.43 -3.67
CA PHE A 71 3.11 -4.62 -5.11
C PHE A 71 4.54 -5.01 -5.54
N VAL A 72 5.56 -4.29 -5.07
CA VAL A 72 6.96 -4.57 -5.38
C VAL A 72 7.41 -5.89 -4.76
N SER A 73 7.03 -6.21 -3.52
CA SER A 73 7.31 -7.51 -2.89
C SER A 73 6.66 -8.67 -3.63
N MET A 74 5.47 -8.45 -4.17
CA MET A 74 4.74 -9.45 -4.93
C MET A 74 5.38 -9.65 -6.30
N VAL A 75 5.75 -8.57 -7.01
CA VAL A 75 6.36 -8.61 -8.36
C VAL A 75 7.83 -9.04 -8.34
N SER A 76 8.56 -8.73 -7.28
CA SER A 76 10.01 -8.92 -7.21
C SER A 76 10.42 -10.20 -6.46
N GLY A 77 9.57 -11.24 -6.49
CA GLY A 77 9.73 -12.53 -5.78
C GLY A 77 11.15 -12.79 -5.30
N GLY A 78 11.32 -12.83 -3.97
CA GLY A 78 12.61 -12.71 -3.31
C GLY A 78 13.67 -13.68 -3.84
N GLY A 79 14.77 -13.12 -4.33
CA GLY A 79 16.02 -13.85 -4.57
C GLY A 79 16.35 -14.09 -6.04
N ASN A 80 17.41 -13.40 -6.50
CA ASN A 80 18.18 -13.65 -7.72
C ASN A 80 17.42 -13.46 -9.06
N ILE A 81 17.26 -12.21 -9.49
CA ILE A 81 16.34 -11.82 -10.57
C ILE A 81 16.99 -12.00 -11.96
N LYS A 82 16.59 -13.08 -12.64
CA LYS A 82 16.28 -13.06 -14.09
C LYS A 82 15.30 -11.93 -14.38
N PRO A 83 15.36 -11.20 -15.52
CA PRO A 83 14.57 -10.00 -15.77
C PRO A 83 13.10 -10.19 -15.38
N ALA A 84 12.58 -9.36 -14.47
CA ALA A 84 11.18 -9.38 -14.08
C ALA A 84 10.29 -9.23 -15.33
N PRO A 85 9.14 -9.93 -15.41
CA PRO A 85 8.13 -9.62 -16.42
C PRO A 85 7.80 -8.13 -16.30
N SER A 86 8.03 -7.36 -17.37
CA SER A 86 7.99 -5.90 -17.33
C SER A 86 6.55 -5.39 -17.20
N PHE A 87 6.07 -5.23 -15.97
CA PHE A 87 4.85 -4.47 -15.66
C PHE A 87 5.01 -2.96 -15.86
N SER A 88 6.03 -2.53 -16.61
CA SER A 88 6.41 -1.11 -16.76
C SER A 88 5.24 -0.24 -17.23
N PHE A 89 4.37 -0.75 -18.10
CA PHE A 89 3.18 -0.03 -18.54
C PHE A 89 2.15 0.13 -17.42
N GLU A 90 1.77 -0.96 -16.75
CA GLU A 90 0.82 -0.94 -15.62
C GLU A 90 1.35 -0.11 -14.45
N GLU A 91 2.63 -0.24 -14.13
CA GLU A 91 3.32 0.55 -13.11
C GLU A 91 3.26 2.04 -13.42
N SER A 92 3.45 2.42 -14.70
CA SER A 92 3.33 3.81 -15.12
C SER A 92 1.91 4.36 -14.95
N LEU A 93 0.88 3.54 -15.17
CA LEU A 93 -0.52 3.91 -14.97
C LEU A 93 -0.81 4.07 -13.48
N ILE A 94 -0.39 3.12 -12.65
CA ILE A 94 -0.53 3.17 -11.19
C ILE A 94 0.18 4.40 -10.61
N ALA A 95 1.41 4.69 -11.06
CA ALA A 95 2.18 5.86 -10.62
C ALA A 95 1.49 7.20 -10.99
N ARG A 96 0.70 7.21 -12.07
CA ARG A 96 -0.11 8.36 -12.50
C ARG A 96 -1.50 8.40 -11.86
N GLY A 97 -1.84 7.47 -10.96
CA GLY A 97 -3.16 7.36 -10.34
C GLY A 97 -4.25 6.83 -11.27
N LYS A 98 -3.89 6.31 -12.45
CA LYS A 98 -4.82 5.74 -13.45
C LYS A 98 -5.14 4.28 -13.11
N TYR A 99 -5.73 4.06 -11.93
CA TYR A 99 -5.95 2.71 -11.40
C TYR A 99 -6.97 1.89 -12.21
N ALA A 100 -8.01 2.53 -12.76
CA ALA A 100 -8.98 1.86 -13.61
C ALA A 100 -8.34 1.36 -14.91
N GLU A 101 -7.58 2.22 -15.60
CA GLU A 101 -6.83 1.86 -16.82
C GLU A 101 -5.81 0.74 -16.53
N ALA A 102 -5.13 0.80 -15.38
CA ALA A 102 -4.21 -0.26 -14.96
C ALA A 102 -4.95 -1.59 -14.73
N GLY A 103 -6.13 -1.56 -14.11
CA GLY A 103 -6.97 -2.73 -13.91
C GLY A 103 -7.41 -3.36 -15.22
N GLU A 104 -7.88 -2.54 -16.17
CA GLU A 104 -8.27 -3.01 -17.51
C GLU A 104 -7.09 -3.62 -18.28
N SER A 105 -5.89 -3.04 -18.17
CA SER A 105 -4.68 -3.60 -18.78
C SER A 105 -4.33 -4.97 -18.19
N LEU A 106 -4.38 -5.09 -16.86
CA LEU A 106 -4.12 -6.34 -16.16
C LEU A 106 -5.18 -7.41 -16.45
N ASP A 107 -6.45 -7.02 -16.57
CA ASP A 107 -7.53 -7.93 -16.99
C ASP A 107 -7.28 -8.49 -18.37
N ARG A 108 -6.90 -7.63 -19.33
CA ARG A 108 -6.57 -8.06 -20.70
C ARG A 108 -5.40 -9.03 -20.70
N ARG A 109 -4.32 -8.71 -19.97
CA ARG A 109 -3.15 -9.60 -19.86
C ARG A 109 -3.48 -10.90 -19.16
N LEU A 110 -4.34 -10.89 -18.15
CA LEU A 110 -4.80 -12.08 -17.46
C LEU A 110 -5.67 -12.96 -18.37
N ALA A 111 -6.45 -12.36 -19.27
CA ALA A 111 -7.19 -13.11 -20.29
C ALA A 111 -6.26 -13.76 -21.32
N GLU A 112 -5.17 -13.08 -21.69
CA GLU A 112 -4.13 -13.61 -22.58
C GLU A 112 -3.29 -14.72 -21.90
N THR A 113 -3.01 -14.58 -20.60
CA THR A 113 -2.21 -15.54 -19.82
C THR A 113 -2.93 -15.96 -18.52
N PRO A 114 -3.99 -16.81 -18.60
CA PRO A 114 -4.82 -17.13 -17.45
C PRO A 114 -4.10 -17.90 -16.33
N SER A 115 -3.02 -18.60 -16.67
CA SER A 115 -2.19 -19.38 -15.75
C SER A 115 -1.24 -18.54 -14.91
N ASP A 116 -1.02 -17.26 -15.26
CA ASP A 116 -0.08 -16.42 -14.54
C ASP A 116 -0.69 -15.92 -13.22
N ASN A 117 -0.28 -16.54 -12.12
CA ASN A 117 -0.68 -16.13 -10.78
C ASN A 117 -0.12 -14.76 -10.41
N GLN A 118 1.01 -14.35 -10.97
CA GLN A 118 1.61 -13.06 -10.65
C GLN A 118 0.72 -11.91 -11.10
N ILE A 119 0.22 -11.95 -12.33
CA ILE A 119 -0.72 -10.96 -12.87
C ILE A 119 -2.00 -10.93 -12.01
N ARG A 120 -2.53 -12.10 -11.66
CA ARG A 120 -3.75 -12.21 -10.85
C ARG A 120 -3.58 -11.58 -9.47
N LEU A 121 -2.44 -11.79 -8.83
CA LEU A 121 -2.14 -11.24 -7.51
C LEU A 121 -1.92 -9.72 -7.54
N VAL A 122 -1.26 -9.23 -8.58
CA VAL A 122 -1.11 -7.81 -8.86
C VAL A 122 -2.47 -7.14 -9.06
N LEU A 123 -3.34 -7.73 -9.87
CA LEU A 123 -4.71 -7.25 -10.09
C LEU A 123 -5.53 -7.29 -8.79
N ALA A 124 -5.45 -8.37 -8.00
CA ALA A 124 -6.15 -8.49 -6.74
C ALA A 124 -5.78 -7.36 -5.76
N SER A 125 -4.48 -7.05 -5.68
CA SER A 125 -3.97 -5.97 -4.82
C SER A 125 -4.44 -4.60 -5.31
N LEU A 126 -4.36 -4.32 -6.61
CA LEU A 126 -4.87 -3.08 -7.21
C LEU A 126 -6.37 -2.89 -6.94
N VAL A 127 -7.16 -3.96 -7.10
CA VAL A 127 -8.61 -3.95 -6.88
C VAL A 127 -8.93 -3.64 -5.42
N ARG A 128 -8.23 -4.31 -4.48
CA ARG A 128 -8.36 -4.10 -3.04
C ARG A 128 -8.04 -2.66 -2.65
N ASP A 129 -6.89 -2.15 -3.09
CA ASP A 129 -6.32 -0.92 -2.55
C ASP A 129 -6.90 0.34 -3.22
N HIS A 130 -7.29 0.25 -4.50
CA HIS A 130 -7.61 1.44 -5.30
C HIS A 130 -8.99 1.40 -5.96
N LEU A 131 -9.52 0.23 -6.32
CA LEU A 131 -10.81 0.14 -7.03
C LEU A 131 -12.00 -0.09 -6.10
N ARG A 132 -11.76 -0.25 -4.79
CA ARG A 132 -12.81 -0.39 -3.75
C ARG A 132 -13.82 -1.51 -4.02
N ASP A 133 -13.37 -2.59 -4.66
CA ASP A 133 -14.17 -3.79 -4.89
C ASP A 133 -13.59 -4.98 -4.10
N PRO A 134 -13.85 -5.05 -2.78
CA PRO A 134 -13.29 -6.08 -1.92
C PRO A 134 -13.76 -7.49 -2.32
N ALA A 135 -14.97 -7.62 -2.86
CA ALA A 135 -15.50 -8.91 -3.30
C ALA A 135 -14.72 -9.45 -4.50
N ARG A 136 -14.38 -8.60 -5.46
CA ARG A 136 -13.53 -8.99 -6.59
C ARG A 136 -12.11 -9.30 -6.16
N ALA A 137 -11.53 -8.50 -5.26
CA ALA A 137 -10.20 -8.78 -4.71
C ALA A 137 -10.16 -10.17 -4.04
N GLU A 138 -11.16 -10.48 -3.21
CA GLU A 138 -11.29 -11.79 -2.56
C GLU A 138 -11.30 -12.93 -3.58
N ARG A 139 -12.14 -12.84 -4.63
CA ARG A 139 -12.21 -13.86 -5.69
C ARG A 139 -10.84 -14.09 -6.33
N LEU A 140 -10.13 -13.02 -6.69
CA LEU A 140 -8.82 -13.11 -7.33
C LEU A 140 -7.77 -13.76 -6.43
N PHE A 141 -7.74 -13.42 -5.14
CA PHE A 141 -6.84 -14.07 -4.16
C PHE A 141 -7.16 -15.56 -3.99
N LEU A 142 -8.44 -15.91 -3.89
CA LEU A 142 -8.89 -17.30 -3.76
C LEU A 142 -8.59 -18.12 -5.02
N GLU A 143 -8.75 -17.53 -6.20
CA GLU A 143 -8.36 -18.16 -7.48
C GLU A 143 -6.85 -18.39 -7.57
N ALA A 144 -6.04 -17.40 -7.17
CA ALA A 144 -4.59 -17.54 -7.14
C ALA A 144 -4.16 -18.66 -6.18
N ARG A 145 -4.82 -18.78 -5.02
CA ARG A 145 -4.56 -19.86 -4.04
C ARG A 145 -4.83 -21.26 -4.60
N ARG A 146 -5.79 -21.41 -5.52
CA ARG A 146 -6.15 -22.71 -6.11
C ARG A 146 -5.19 -23.16 -7.22
N ARG A 147 -4.35 -22.26 -7.74
CA ARG A 147 -3.50 -22.48 -8.92
C ARG A 147 -2.05 -22.74 -8.54
N GLU A 148 -1.82 -23.46 -7.45
CA GLU A 148 -0.48 -23.86 -6.97
C GLU A 148 0.47 -22.66 -6.82
N PRO A 149 0.17 -21.71 -5.91
CA PRO A 149 1.06 -20.59 -5.65
C PRO A 149 2.43 -21.07 -5.12
N SER A 150 3.49 -20.32 -5.40
CA SER A 150 4.77 -20.52 -4.71
C SER A 150 4.61 -20.26 -3.20
N ALA A 151 5.56 -20.70 -2.38
CA ALA A 151 5.51 -20.48 -0.92
C ALA A 151 5.37 -18.99 -0.55
N ASP A 152 6.08 -18.11 -1.28
CA ASP A 152 6.01 -16.65 -1.10
C ASP A 152 4.65 -16.09 -1.50
N GLN A 153 4.10 -16.55 -2.63
CA GLN A 153 2.77 -16.16 -3.08
C GLN A 153 1.70 -16.64 -2.11
N GLU A 154 1.81 -17.86 -1.59
CA GLU A 154 0.87 -18.41 -0.62
C GLU A 154 0.87 -17.61 0.69
N PHE A 155 2.05 -17.22 1.17
CA PHE A 155 2.19 -16.33 2.33
C PHE A 155 1.55 -14.96 2.07
N ALA A 156 1.82 -14.37 0.91
CA ALA A 156 1.26 -13.07 0.52
C ALA A 156 -0.27 -13.11 0.38
N ILE A 157 -0.83 -14.16 -0.25
CA ILE A 157 -2.27 -14.36 -0.39
C ILE A 157 -2.93 -14.46 0.98
N ALA A 158 -2.38 -15.28 1.88
CA ALA A 158 -3.00 -15.52 3.17
C ALA A 158 -3.00 -14.25 4.04
N ASN A 159 -1.92 -13.47 4.05
CA ASN A 159 -1.91 -12.16 4.71
C ASN A 159 -2.91 -11.18 4.07
N ALA A 160 -2.96 -11.12 2.73
CA ALA A 160 -3.87 -10.22 2.03
C ALA A 160 -5.35 -10.54 2.32
N LEU A 161 -5.72 -11.82 2.45
CA LEU A 161 -7.06 -12.24 2.84
C LEU A 161 -7.39 -11.89 4.30
N ILE A 162 -6.45 -12.05 5.23
CA ILE A 162 -6.63 -11.62 6.63
C ILE A 162 -6.91 -10.11 6.69
N ASP A 163 -6.09 -9.31 6.01
CA ASP A 163 -6.25 -7.85 5.98
C ASP A 163 -7.58 -7.45 5.30
N LEU A 164 -7.96 -8.14 4.22
CA LEU A 164 -9.22 -7.91 3.53
C LEU A 164 -10.44 -8.21 4.42
N TYR A 165 -10.43 -9.33 5.14
CA TYR A 165 -11.53 -9.68 6.05
C TYR A 165 -11.61 -8.75 7.25
N ARG A 166 -10.47 -8.30 7.76
CA ARG A 166 -10.44 -7.26 8.79
C ARG A 166 -11.04 -5.95 8.29
N ALA A 167 -10.62 -5.49 7.11
CA ALA A 167 -11.10 -4.24 6.52
C ALA A 167 -12.59 -4.25 6.14
N THR A 168 -13.15 -5.45 5.94
CA THR A 168 -14.58 -5.64 5.62
C THR A 168 -15.39 -6.14 6.81
N GLU A 169 -14.82 -6.13 8.02
CA GLU A 169 -15.47 -6.53 9.28
C GLU A 169 -16.03 -7.96 9.28
N GLN A 170 -15.43 -8.84 8.47
CA GLN A 170 -15.83 -10.25 8.37
C GLN A 170 -15.09 -11.10 9.42
N ALA A 171 -15.35 -10.83 10.70
CA ALA A 171 -14.62 -11.41 11.83
C ALA A 171 -14.51 -12.95 11.78
N GLY A 172 -15.59 -13.66 11.41
CA GLY A 172 -15.58 -15.12 11.28
C GLY A 172 -14.62 -15.64 10.19
N ARG A 173 -14.53 -14.93 9.06
CA ARG A 173 -13.59 -15.26 7.98
C ARG A 173 -12.16 -14.88 8.36
N GLU A 174 -11.97 -13.74 9.02
CA GLU A 174 -10.67 -13.33 9.55
C GLU A 174 -10.13 -14.38 10.54
N MET A 175 -10.95 -14.83 11.51
CA MET A 175 -10.58 -15.88 12.46
C MET A 175 -10.16 -17.18 11.76
N SER A 176 -10.93 -17.57 10.74
CA SER A 176 -10.69 -18.81 9.98
C SER A 176 -9.36 -18.76 9.22
N GLU A 177 -9.06 -17.65 8.54
CA GLU A 177 -7.77 -17.50 7.85
C GLU A 177 -6.60 -17.30 8.82
N LEU A 178 -6.79 -16.58 9.95
CA LEU A 178 -5.76 -16.47 11.01
C LEU A 178 -5.41 -17.84 11.59
N ALA A 179 -6.39 -18.70 11.84
CA ALA A 179 -6.17 -20.06 12.32
C ALA A 179 -5.37 -20.88 11.31
N ARG A 180 -5.78 -20.86 10.03
CA ARG A 180 -5.07 -21.54 8.94
C ARG A 180 -3.63 -21.05 8.79
N PHE A 181 -3.42 -19.73 8.88
CA PHE A 181 -2.10 -19.11 8.80
C PHE A 181 -1.21 -19.52 9.98
N ALA A 182 -1.75 -19.48 11.20
CA ALA A 182 -1.06 -19.88 12.42
C ALA A 182 -0.63 -21.36 12.45
N ASP A 183 -1.42 -22.23 11.83
CA ASP A 183 -1.09 -23.65 11.71
C ASP A 183 -0.06 -23.90 10.63
N ARG A 184 -0.21 -23.28 9.45
CA ARG A 184 0.73 -23.44 8.34
C ARG A 184 2.13 -22.92 8.69
N TYR A 185 2.21 -21.75 9.32
CA TYR A 185 3.49 -21.11 9.67
C TYR A 185 3.85 -21.33 11.14
N ARG A 186 3.49 -22.49 11.70
CA ARG A 186 3.82 -22.89 13.08
C ARG A 186 5.33 -22.85 13.33
N GLY A 187 5.73 -22.32 14.47
CA GLY A 187 7.14 -22.19 14.84
C GLY A 187 7.83 -20.96 14.24
N THR A 188 7.13 -20.16 13.45
CA THR A 188 7.63 -18.85 12.97
C THR A 188 7.05 -17.70 13.78
N ASP A 189 7.70 -16.54 13.72
CA ASP A 189 7.18 -15.30 14.30
C ASP A 189 5.83 -14.91 13.69
N ALA A 190 5.66 -15.12 12.39
CA ALA A 190 4.42 -14.80 11.67
C ALA A 190 3.25 -15.66 12.19
N GLY A 191 3.47 -16.97 12.35
CA GLY A 191 2.48 -17.88 12.92
C GLY A 191 2.15 -17.54 14.38
N THR A 192 3.15 -17.14 15.18
CA THR A 192 2.95 -16.72 16.57
C THR A 192 2.08 -15.45 16.65
N ARG A 193 2.38 -14.43 15.83
CA ARG A 193 1.56 -13.21 15.74
C ARG A 193 0.13 -13.50 15.29
N ALA A 194 -0.07 -14.42 14.33
CA ALA A 194 -1.39 -14.82 13.89
C ALA A 194 -2.20 -15.49 15.02
N ARG A 195 -1.58 -16.33 15.86
CA ARG A 195 -2.24 -16.90 17.04
C ARG A 195 -2.66 -15.84 18.05
N GLN A 196 -1.77 -14.89 18.34
CA GLN A 196 -2.07 -13.79 19.25
C GLN A 196 -3.19 -12.89 18.73
N ALA A 197 -3.24 -12.65 17.42
CA ALA A 197 -4.34 -11.92 16.79
C ALA A 197 -5.66 -12.71 16.88
N LEU A 198 -5.63 -14.02 16.63
CA LEU A 198 -6.80 -14.89 16.76
C LEU A 198 -7.36 -14.91 18.18
N THR A 199 -6.50 -15.00 19.20
CA THR A 199 -6.94 -14.96 20.62
C THR A 199 -7.63 -13.64 20.94
N ARG A 200 -7.01 -12.50 20.60
CA ARG A 200 -7.60 -11.17 20.81
C ARG A 200 -8.95 -11.01 20.12
N LEU A 201 -9.06 -11.51 18.89
CA LEU A 201 -10.30 -11.43 18.12
C LEU A 201 -11.43 -12.27 18.76
N LYS A 202 -11.10 -13.44 19.32
CA LYS A 202 -12.06 -14.28 20.06
C LYS A 202 -12.53 -13.62 21.36
N GLU A 203 -11.62 -12.99 22.09
CA GLU A 203 -11.94 -12.25 23.31
C GLU A 203 -12.86 -11.04 23.05
N SER A 204 -12.69 -10.37 21.91
CA SER A 204 -13.57 -9.25 21.52
C SER A 204 -14.93 -9.65 20.96
N ALA A 205 -15.10 -10.92 20.57
CA ALA A 205 -16.32 -11.42 19.93
C ALA A 205 -17.23 -12.22 20.88
N GLY A 206 -16.76 -12.51 22.10
CA GLY A 206 -17.55 -13.13 23.19
C GLY A 206 -18.09 -12.08 24.14
#